data_AF-A0A2H3KSE4-F1
#
_entry.id   AF-A0A2H3KSE4-F1
#
_cell.length_a   1.000
_cell.length_b   1.000
_cell.length_c   1.000
_cell.angle_alpha   90.00
_cell.angle_beta   90.00
_cell.angle_gamma   90.00
#
_symmetry.space_group_name_H-M   'P 1'
#
loop_
_entity.id
_entity.type
_entity.pdbx_description
1 polymer ?
#
loop_
_entity_poly.entity_id
_entity_poly.type
_entity_poly.pdbx_seq_one_letter_code
_entity_poly.pdbx_strand_id
1 'polypeptide(L)'
;MDQDQIATWLYEGAVALQEGNREQALELLLRVVEADETNEEGWLWLSGAVDDIDDQRTALQNVLAINPLNHHARYGLEVLSSNP
;
A
#
# COMPACT_ATOMS: atom_id res chain seq x y z
N MET A 1 16.35 -11.05 0.20
CA MET A 1 16.45 -9.61 0.51
C MET A 1 16.72 -9.48 1.99
N ASP A 2 17.44 -8.46 2.40
CA ASP A 2 17.58 -8.11 3.82
C ASP A 2 16.49 -7.10 4.23
N GLN A 3 16.28 -6.96 5.53
CA GLN A 3 15.26 -6.07 6.10
C GLN A 3 15.55 -4.59 5.77
N ASP A 4 16.83 -4.22 5.63
CA ASP A 4 17.24 -2.85 5.33
C ASP A 4 16.83 -2.41 3.91
N GLN A 5 16.86 -3.32 2.94
CA GLN A 5 16.41 -3.04 1.59
C GLN A 5 14.88 -2.84 1.50
N ILE A 6 14.11 -3.64 2.24
CA ILE A 6 12.64 -3.50 2.31
C ILE A 6 12.27 -2.15 2.92
N ALA A 7 12.93 -1.75 4.01
CA ALA A 7 12.71 -0.45 4.64
C ALA A 7 13.04 0.72 3.70
N THR A 8 14.08 0.59 2.88
CA THR A 8 14.46 1.59 1.89
C THR A 8 13.40 1.74 0.80
N TRP A 9 12.91 0.63 0.23
CA TRP A 9 11.83 0.69 -0.77
C TRP A 9 10.53 1.23 -0.20
N LEU A 10 10.19 0.88 1.05
CA LEU A 10 9.02 1.41 1.72
C LEU A 10 9.11 2.93 1.86
N TYR A 11 10.25 3.43 2.35
CA TYR A 11 10.49 4.86 2.51
C TYR A 11 10.45 5.61 1.17
N GLU A 12 11.23 5.16 0.19
CA GLU A 12 11.30 5.80 -1.12
C GLU A 12 9.96 5.73 -1.88
N GLY A 13 9.23 4.62 -1.75
CA GLY A 13 7.91 4.45 -2.34
C GLY A 13 6.87 5.41 -1.75
N ALA A 14 6.88 5.56 -0.41
CA ALA A 14 6.02 6.54 0.27
C ALA A 14 6.35 7.98 -0.14
N VAL A 15 7.63 8.34 -0.21
CA VAL A 15 8.08 9.67 -0.67
C VAL A 15 7.67 9.92 -2.12
N ALA A 16 7.92 8.97 -3.03
CA ALA A 16 7.54 9.08 -4.43
C ALA A 16 6.03 9.30 -4.59
N LEU A 17 5.21 8.61 -3.78
CA LEU A 17 3.76 8.80 -3.82
C LEU A 17 3.37 10.20 -3.37
N GLN A 18 3.98 10.71 -2.30
CA GLN A 18 3.75 12.06 -1.79
C GLN A 18 4.18 13.15 -2.79
N GLU A 19 5.23 12.91 -3.56
CA GLU A 19 5.70 13.80 -4.63
C GLU A 19 4.87 13.71 -5.92
N GLY A 20 3.89 12.80 -5.97
CA GLY A 20 3.04 12.58 -7.14
C GLY A 20 3.68 11.68 -8.20
N ASN A 21 4.85 11.10 -7.94
CA ASN A 21 5.48 10.12 -8.80
C ASN A 21 4.91 8.72 -8.55
N ARG A 22 3.67 8.50 -9.04
CA ARG A 22 2.93 7.25 -8.84
C ARG A 22 3.63 6.03 -9.45
N GLU A 23 4.25 6.17 -10.61
CA GLU A 23 4.92 5.04 -11.29
C GLU A 23 6.06 4.49 -10.42
N GLN A 24 6.91 5.38 -9.90
CA GLN A 24 8.00 4.98 -9.01
C GLN A 24 7.46 4.45 -7.66
N ALA A 25 6.41 5.07 -7.12
CA ALA A 25 5.78 4.60 -5.90
C ALA A 25 5.25 3.17 -6.05
N LEU A 26 4.53 2.91 -7.14
CA LEU A 26 3.98 1.60 -7.46
C LEU A 26 5.08 0.55 -7.58
N GLU A 27 6.15 0.83 -8.33
CA GLU A 27 7.29 -0.09 -8.49
C GLU A 27 7.92 -0.46 -7.15
N LEU A 28 8.21 0.53 -6.30
CA LEU A 28 8.88 0.32 -5.01
C LEU A 28 7.97 -0.40 -4.01
N LEU A 29 6.71 0.00 -3.93
CA LEU A 29 5.76 -0.57 -2.96
C LEU A 29 5.34 -1.99 -3.34
N LEU A 30 5.29 -2.33 -4.64
CA LEU A 30 5.14 -3.72 -5.08
C LEU A 30 6.31 -4.58 -4.60
N ARG A 31 7.55 -4.10 -4.73
CA ARG A 31 8.72 -4.84 -4.23
C ARG A 31 8.67 -5.07 -2.71
N VAL A 32 8.13 -4.12 -1.95
CA VAL A 32 7.95 -4.28 -0.49
C VAL A 32 7.01 -5.46 -0.20
N VAL A 33 5.82 -5.47 -0.82
CA VAL A 33 4.80 -6.49 -0.52
C VAL A 33 5.12 -7.86 -1.13
N GLU A 34 5.89 -7.91 -2.22
CA GLU A 34 6.43 -9.15 -2.78
C GLU A 34 7.54 -9.74 -1.90
N ALA A 35 8.33 -8.88 -1.23
CA ALA A 35 9.40 -9.31 -0.34
C ALA A 35 8.90 -9.70 1.05
N ASP A 36 7.87 -9.01 1.53
CA ASP A 36 7.21 -9.22 2.81
C ASP A 36 5.70 -9.01 2.67
N GLU A 37 4.99 -10.10 2.38
CA GLU A 37 3.53 -10.10 2.26
C GLU A 37 2.81 -9.71 3.56
N THR A 38 3.51 -9.73 4.71
CA THR A 38 2.96 -9.32 6.01
C THR A 38 3.21 -7.86 6.34
N ASN A 39 3.80 -7.10 5.42
CA ASN A 39 4.09 -5.68 5.62
C ASN A 39 2.82 -4.82 5.50
N GLU A 40 2.18 -4.58 6.64
CA GLU A 40 0.98 -3.76 6.77
C GLU A 40 1.13 -2.38 6.10
N GLU A 41 2.27 -1.72 6.33
CA GLU A 41 2.52 -0.37 5.85
C GLU A 41 2.75 -0.33 4.33
N GLY A 42 3.46 -1.33 3.78
CA GLY A 42 3.64 -1.51 2.35
C GLY A 42 2.32 -1.66 1.61
N TRP A 43 1.42 -2.51 2.11
CA TRP A 43 0.07 -2.65 1.55
C TRP A 43 -0.75 -1.36 1.65
N LEU A 44 -0.64 -0.64 2.77
CA LEU A 44 -1.37 0.60 2.96
C LEU A 44 -0.90 1.67 1.97
N TRP A 45 0.40 1.87 1.80
CA TRP A 45 0.93 2.80 0.80
C TRP A 45 0.61 2.36 -0.62
N LEU A 46 0.71 1.06 -0.93
CA LEU A 46 0.40 0.52 -2.26
C LEU A 46 -1.04 0.84 -2.66
N SER A 47 -1.99 0.82 -1.72
CA SER A 47 -3.38 1.19 -1.99
C SER A 47 -3.54 2.62 -2.54
N GLY A 48 -2.63 3.54 -2.20
CA GLY A 48 -2.63 4.90 -2.74
C GLY A 48 -1.90 5.06 -4.07
N ALA A 49 -1.05 4.08 -4.43
CA ALA A 49 -0.21 4.13 -5.63
C ALA A 49 -0.85 3.44 -6.85
N VAL A 50 -1.73 2.46 -6.63
CA VAL A 50 -2.49 1.78 -7.71
C VAL A 50 -3.58 2.68 -8.28
N ASP A 51 -3.85 2.54 -9.59
CA ASP A 51 -4.84 3.37 -10.28
C ASP A 51 -6.25 2.74 -10.34
N ASP A 52 -6.35 1.42 -10.23
CA ASP A 52 -7.63 0.69 -10.28
C ASP A 52 -8.27 0.55 -8.89
N ILE A 53 -9.60 0.72 -8.84
CA ILE A 53 -10.37 0.66 -7.59
C ILE A 53 -10.36 -0.76 -7.00
N ASP A 54 -10.38 -1.81 -7.82
CA ASP A 54 -10.33 -3.20 -7.37
C ASP A 54 -8.94 -3.53 -6.79
N ASP A 55 -7.87 -2.99 -7.38
CA ASP A 55 -6.51 -3.11 -6.84
C ASP A 55 -6.37 -2.34 -5.52
N GLN A 56 -6.92 -1.12 -5.44
CA GLN A 56 -6.93 -0.34 -4.20
C GLN A 56 -7.69 -1.09 -3.10
N ARG A 57 -8.85 -1.66 -3.43
CA ARG A 57 -9.65 -2.47 -2.49
C ARG A 57 -8.87 -3.69 -2.02
N THR A 58 -8.20 -4.39 -2.93
CA THR A 58 -7.40 -5.58 -2.61
C THR A 58 -6.26 -5.24 -1.65
N ALA A 59 -5.51 -4.17 -1.91
CA ALA A 59 -4.44 -3.72 -1.02
C ALA A 59 -4.97 -3.37 0.38
N LEU A 60 -6.08 -2.63 0.48
CA LEU A 60 -6.71 -2.28 1.76
C LEU A 60 -7.22 -3.52 2.52
N GLN A 61 -7.74 -4.52 1.80
CA GLN A 61 -8.16 -5.80 2.39
C GLN A 61 -6.96 -6.58 2.95
N ASN A 62 -5.81 -6.57 2.27
CA ASN A 62 -4.58 -7.18 2.78
C ASN A 62 -4.12 -6.50 4.07
N VAL A 63 -4.17 -5.16 4.16
CA VAL A 63 -3.90 -4.42 5.41
C VAL A 63 -4.79 -4.94 6.54
N LEU A 64 -6.09 -5.12 6.31
CA LEU A 64 -7.03 -5.59 7.34
C LEU A 64 -6.90 -7.08 7.66
N ALA A 65 -6.40 -7.89 6.73
CA ALA A 65 -6.06 -9.29 7.01
C ALA A 65 -4.87 -9.39 7.98
N ILE A 66 -3.88 -8.49 7.84
CA ILE A 66 -2.70 -8.41 8.72
C ILE A 66 -3.06 -7.74 10.05
N ASN A 67 -3.66 -6.56 9.99
CA ASN A 67 -4.07 -5.77 11.14
C ASN A 67 -5.55 -5.35 10.99
N PRO A 68 -6.48 -6.14 11.54
CA PRO A 68 -7.89 -5.84 11.47
C PRO A 68 -8.26 -4.49 12.07
N LEU A 69 -7.45 -3.93 12.97
CA LEU A 69 -7.67 -2.67 13.68
C LEU A 69 -7.15 -1.43 12.93
N ASN A 70 -6.53 -1.58 11.75
CA ASN A 70 -6.04 -0.45 10.98
C ASN A 70 -7.19 0.46 10.54
N HIS A 71 -7.21 1.68 11.09
CA HIS A 71 -8.27 2.64 10.86
C HIS A 71 -8.19 3.30 9.47
N HIS A 72 -6.99 3.48 8.92
CA HIS A 72 -6.80 4.01 7.57
C HIS A 72 -7.37 3.07 6.51
N ALA A 73 -7.12 1.77 6.64
CA ALA A 73 -7.61 0.78 5.68
C ALA A 73 -9.14 0.63 5.72
N ARG A 74 -9.73 0.60 6.92
CA ARG A 74 -11.21 0.61 7.08
C ARG A 74 -11.83 1.84 6.44
N TYR A 75 -11.26 3.02 6.71
CA TYR A 75 -11.73 4.27 6.12
C TYR A 75 -11.62 4.26 4.60
N GLY A 76 -10.50 3.78 4.04
CA GLY A 76 -10.33 3.65 2.59
C GLY A 76 -11.40 2.77 1.94
N LEU A 77 -11.73 1.62 2.55
CA LEU A 77 -12.80 0.75 2.04
C LEU A 77 -14.18 1.40 2.13
N GLU A 78 -14.46 2.16 3.20
CA GLU A 78 -15.71 2.91 3.35
C GLU A 78 -15.86 3.96 2.25
N VAL A 79 -14.79 4.71 1.96
CA VAL A 79 -14.74 5.69 0.87
C VAL A 79 -15.01 5.03 -0.48
N LEU A 80 -14.36 3.90 -0.77
CA LEU A 80 -14.57 3.14 -2.01
C LEU A 80 -16.00 2.61 -2.15
N SER A 81 -16.63 2.19 -1.05
CA SER A 81 -18.00 1.67 -1.06
C SER A 81 -19.06 2.76 -1.25
N SER A 82 -18.73 3.99 -0.89
CA SER A 82 -19.65 5.14 -0.95
C SER A 82 -19.66 5.83 -2.31
N ASN A 83 -18.73 5.49 -3.21
CA ASN A 83 -18.58 6.12 -4.51
C ASN A 83 -18.61 5.04 -5.62
N PRO A 84 -19.81 4.63 -6.10
CA PRO A 84 -20.00 3.54 -7.06
C PRO A 84 -19.54 3.88 -8.47
#